data_AF-A0A414SPF4-F1
#
_entry.id   AF-A0A414SPF4-F1
#
_cell.length_a   1.000
_cell.length_b   1.000
_cell.length_c   1.000
_cell.angle_alpha   90.00
_cell.angle_beta   90.00
_cell.angle_gamma   90.00
#
_symmetry.space_group_name_H-M   'P 1'
#
loop_
_entity.id
_entity.type
_entity.pdbx_description
1 polymer ?
#
loop_
_entity_poly.entity_id
_entity_poly.type
_entity_poly.pdbx_seq_one_letter_code
_entity_poly.pdbx_strand_id
1 'polypeptide(L)'
;MNLLEVRDSAGYAFRNEDVQSAFEITREVFAGNFAGIREKYSDKRISSEALSLIGQMAGSTELIEMGKSMEVTNMCTALERLKAEGVEQGIEQGIEQGMEKGVEKTVISMLKKNYPISEICEITEKTEEEILKIKETL
;
A
#
# COMPACT_ATOMS: atom_id res chain seq x y z
N MET A 1 -7.25 16.43 28.11
CA MET A 1 -6.89 16.33 26.68
C MET A 1 -8.19 16.39 25.91
N ASN A 2 -8.31 17.28 24.92
CA ASN A 2 -9.50 17.34 24.06
C ASN A 2 -9.21 16.49 22.82
N LEU A 3 -10.05 15.48 22.57
CA LEU A 3 -9.97 14.63 21.39
C LEU A 3 -11.01 15.10 20.36
N LEU A 4 -10.66 15.01 19.09
CA LEU A 4 -11.54 15.34 17.98
C LEU A 4 -11.63 14.16 17.01
N GLU A 5 -12.86 13.78 16.65
CA GLU A 5 -13.10 12.75 15.65
C GLU A 5 -13.04 13.34 14.24
N VAL A 6 -12.22 12.76 13.36
CA VAL A 6 -12.05 13.25 11.97
C VAL A 6 -13.35 13.21 11.19
N ARG A 7 -14.19 12.20 11.38
CA ARG A 7 -15.47 12.05 10.66
C ARG A 7 -16.50 13.11 11.06
N ASP A 8 -16.46 13.58 12.30
CA ASP A 8 -17.34 14.64 12.82
C ASP A 8 -16.69 16.04 12.80
N SER A 9 -15.61 16.19 12.04
CA SER A 9 -14.84 17.45 11.96
C SER A 9 -15.53 18.56 11.15
N ALA A 10 -16.65 18.28 10.47
CA ALA A 10 -17.30 19.23 9.55
C ALA A 10 -17.82 20.50 10.24
N GLY A 11 -18.16 20.42 11.54
CA GLY A 11 -18.62 21.57 12.34
C GLY A 11 -17.50 22.49 12.85
N TYR A 12 -16.23 22.15 12.59
CA TYR A 12 -15.09 22.87 13.13
C TYR A 12 -14.42 23.74 12.05
N ALA A 13 -14.09 24.97 12.44
CA ALA A 13 -13.28 25.88 11.64
C ALA A 13 -11.93 26.06 12.32
N PHE A 14 -10.88 25.52 11.71
CA PHE A 14 -9.52 25.67 12.17
C PHE A 14 -8.93 26.98 11.65
N ARG A 15 -8.20 27.69 12.52
CA ARG A 15 -7.50 28.92 12.13
C ARG A 15 -6.33 28.67 11.18
N ASN A 16 -5.72 27.49 11.28
CA ASN A 16 -4.60 27.09 10.45
C ASN A 16 -5.16 26.35 9.21
N GLU A 17 -4.84 26.85 8.02
CA GLU A 17 -5.33 26.32 6.75
C GLU A 17 -4.82 24.90 6.46
N ASP A 18 -3.60 24.56 6.87
CA ASP A 18 -3.03 23.22 6.75
C ASP A 18 -3.81 22.22 7.60
N VAL A 19 -4.15 22.59 8.83
CA VAL A 19 -4.98 21.77 9.72
C VAL A 19 -6.40 21.64 9.16
N GLN A 20 -7.00 22.74 8.69
CA GLN A 20 -8.31 22.71 8.04
C GLN A 20 -8.31 21.75 6.85
N SER A 21 -7.33 21.89 5.96
CA SER A 21 -7.20 21.06 4.76
C SER A 21 -6.96 19.60 5.10
N ALA A 22 -6.12 19.32 6.10
CA ALA A 22 -5.84 17.95 6.53
C ALA A 22 -7.10 17.24 7.04
N PHE A 23 -7.87 17.87 7.92
CA PHE A 23 -9.13 17.29 8.42
C PHE A 23 -10.17 17.11 7.32
N GLU A 24 -10.31 18.08 6.43
CA GLU A 24 -11.23 17.99 5.29
C GLU A 24 -10.85 16.85 4.35
N ILE A 25 -9.58 16.78 3.93
CA ILE A 25 -9.09 15.74 3.02
C ILE A 25 -9.21 14.37 3.65
N THR A 26 -8.75 14.17 4.89
CA THR A 26 -8.84 12.86 5.54
C THR A 26 -10.28 12.41 5.73
N ARG A 27 -11.22 13.34 6.00
CA ARG A 27 -12.65 13.01 6.05
C ARG A 27 -13.17 12.54 4.70
N GLU A 28 -12.84 13.24 3.61
CA GLU A 28 -13.21 12.80 2.26
C GLU A 28 -12.57 11.45 1.89
N VAL A 29 -11.32 11.19 2.30
CA VAL A 29 -10.65 9.90 2.12
C VAL A 29 -11.43 8.79 2.83
N PHE A 30 -11.84 8.98 4.07
CA PHE A 30 -12.65 8.00 4.81
C PHE A 30 -14.05 7.81 4.24
N ALA A 31 -14.60 8.81 3.57
CA ALA A 31 -15.85 8.71 2.83
C ALA A 31 -15.67 8.07 1.43
N GLY A 32 -14.43 7.84 0.97
CA GLY A 32 -14.14 7.41 -0.39
C GLY A 32 -14.42 8.47 -1.46
N ASN A 33 -14.59 9.74 -1.07
CA ASN A 33 -14.96 10.83 -1.96
C ASN A 33 -13.75 11.50 -2.62
N PHE A 34 -13.05 10.75 -3.46
CA PHE A 34 -11.89 11.29 -4.20
C PHE A 34 -12.29 12.37 -5.22
N ALA A 35 -13.53 12.35 -5.72
CA ALA A 35 -14.03 13.39 -6.61
C ALA A 35 -14.09 14.76 -5.90
N GLY A 36 -14.61 14.80 -4.67
CA GLY A 36 -14.64 16.02 -3.86
C GLY A 36 -13.24 16.55 -3.51
N ILE A 37 -12.29 15.64 -3.23
CA ILE A 37 -10.89 16.04 -3.03
C ILE A 37 -10.34 16.68 -4.31
N ARG A 38 -10.57 16.06 -5.47
CA ARG A 38 -10.09 16.57 -6.75
C ARG A 38 -10.69 17.94 -7.09
N GLU A 39 -11.99 18.10 -6.89
CA GLU A 39 -12.69 19.36 -7.16
C GLU A 39 -12.15 20.51 -6.29
N LYS A 40 -11.89 20.24 -5.00
CA LYS A 40 -11.51 21.29 -4.04
C LYS A 40 -9.99 21.55 -3.96
N TYR A 41 -9.16 20.56 -4.30
CA TYR A 41 -7.70 20.59 -4.10
C TYR A 41 -6.89 20.25 -5.36
N SER A 42 -7.45 20.39 -6.57
CA SER A 42 -6.70 20.23 -7.83
C SER A 42 -5.48 21.15 -7.90
N ASP A 43 -5.69 22.43 -7.60
CA ASP A 43 -4.69 23.49 -7.79
C ASP A 43 -4.18 24.05 -6.46
N LYS A 44 -4.69 23.54 -5.34
CA LYS A 44 -4.27 23.97 -4.00
C LYS A 44 -2.98 23.30 -3.61
N ARG A 45 -1.97 24.12 -3.31
CA ARG A 45 -0.74 23.61 -2.70
C ARG A 45 -1.04 23.03 -1.32
N ILE A 46 -0.35 21.96 -1.00
CA ILE A 46 -0.40 21.32 0.33
C ILE A 46 1.00 21.39 0.91
N SER A 47 1.11 21.83 2.17
CA SER A 47 2.38 21.81 2.87
C SER A 47 2.82 20.38 3.21
N SER A 48 4.13 20.20 3.36
CA SER A 48 4.74 18.97 3.85
C SER A 48 4.12 18.48 5.17
N GLU A 49 3.81 19.43 6.06
CA GLU A 49 3.24 19.21 7.38
C GLU A 49 1.77 18.77 7.28
N ALA A 50 0.97 19.43 6.43
CA ALA A 50 -0.39 19.01 6.14
C ALA A 50 -0.41 17.59 5.55
N LEU A 51 0.46 17.31 4.58
CA LEU A 51 0.52 15.99 3.96
C LEU A 51 0.92 14.90 4.97
N SER A 52 1.92 15.18 5.81
CA SER A 52 2.35 14.28 6.87
C SER A 52 1.23 14.03 7.88
N LEU A 53 0.48 15.07 8.26
CA LEU A 53 -0.67 14.96 9.16
C LEU A 53 -1.79 14.13 8.54
N ILE A 54 -2.09 14.32 7.25
CA ILE A 54 -3.05 13.50 6.51
C ILE A 54 -2.61 12.03 6.54
N GLY A 55 -1.33 11.75 6.27
CA GLY A 55 -0.77 10.41 6.32
C GLY A 55 -0.90 9.77 7.70
N GLN A 56 -0.61 10.50 8.77
CA GLN A 56 -0.79 10.02 10.15
C GLN A 56 -2.25 9.69 10.48
N MET A 57 -3.19 10.57 10.11
CA MET A 57 -4.60 10.34 10.40
C MET A 57 -5.19 9.21 9.55
N ALA A 58 -4.76 9.07 8.29
CA ALA A 58 -5.20 8.01 7.38
C ALA A 58 -4.48 6.68 7.60
N GLY A 59 -3.37 6.67 8.36
CA GLY A 59 -2.52 5.49 8.54
C GLY A 59 -1.68 5.12 7.31
N SER A 60 -1.34 6.09 6.45
CA SER A 60 -0.47 5.87 5.29
C SER A 60 0.95 6.38 5.58
N THR A 61 1.89 5.44 5.65
CA THR A 61 3.32 5.73 5.80
C THR A 61 3.86 6.43 4.55
N GLU A 62 3.36 6.06 3.38
CA GLU A 62 3.76 6.62 2.08
C GLU A 62 3.45 8.11 2.02
N LEU A 63 2.27 8.54 2.47
CA LEU A 63 1.94 9.97 2.55
C LEU A 63 2.81 10.71 3.58
N ILE A 64 3.20 10.06 4.68
CA ILE A 64 4.15 10.63 5.65
C ILE A 64 5.52 10.84 5.01
N GLU A 65 6.02 9.87 4.25
CA GLU A 65 7.31 9.97 3.57
C GLU A 65 7.28 11.00 2.42
N MET A 66 6.20 11.07 1.64
CA MET A 66 6.00 12.12 0.63
C MET A 66 6.01 13.52 1.26
N GLY A 67 5.45 13.66 2.47
CA GLY A 67 5.51 14.92 3.23
C GLY A 67 6.93 15.32 3.60
N LYS A 68 7.80 14.35 3.95
CA LYS A 68 9.20 14.60 4.30
C LYS A 68 10.09 14.88 3.09
N SER A 69 9.82 14.24 1.96
CA SER A 69 10.67 14.36 0.76
C SER A 69 10.44 15.65 -0.03
N MET A 70 9.37 16.41 0.26
CA MET A 70 8.92 17.60 -0.48
C MET A 70 8.67 17.33 -1.98
N GLU A 71 8.46 16.07 -2.36
CA GLU A 71 8.36 15.65 -3.77
C GLU A 71 7.01 15.95 -4.43
N VAL A 72 6.02 16.41 -3.66
CA VAL A 72 4.66 16.66 -4.16
C VAL A 72 4.21 18.08 -3.86
N THR A 73 3.50 18.67 -4.81
CA THR A 73 3.08 20.07 -4.78
C THR A 73 1.61 20.26 -4.36
N ASN A 74 0.75 19.27 -4.60
CA ASN A 74 -0.67 19.27 -4.22
C ASN A 74 -1.17 17.85 -3.85
N MET A 75 -2.38 17.78 -3.27
CA MET A 75 -2.96 16.52 -2.81
C MET A 75 -3.28 15.54 -3.95
N CYS A 76 -3.72 16.05 -5.10
CA CYS A 76 -4.09 15.18 -6.22
C CYS A 76 -2.88 14.41 -6.74
N THR A 77 -1.74 15.08 -6.91
CA THR A 77 -0.48 14.45 -7.29
C THR A 77 -0.02 13.44 -6.23
N ALA A 78 -0.16 13.77 -4.95
CA ALA A 78 0.17 12.82 -3.87
C ALA A 78 -0.69 11.54 -3.93
N LEU A 79 -2.01 11.68 -4.14
CA LEU A 79 -2.92 10.55 -4.27
C LEU A 79 -2.69 9.72 -5.54
N GLU A 80 -2.36 10.38 -6.66
CA GLU A 80 -2.02 9.69 -7.91
C GLU A 80 -0.74 8.88 -7.78
N ARG A 81 0.28 9.43 -7.11
CA ARG A 81 1.51 8.70 -6.80
C ARG A 81 1.25 7.53 -5.86
N LEU A 82 0.49 7.75 -4.79
CA LEU A 82 0.10 6.68 -3.86
C LEU A 82 -0.62 5.53 -4.58
N LYS A 83 -1.51 5.87 -5.51
CA LYS A 83 -2.19 4.87 -6.35
C LYS A 83 -1.20 4.12 -7.26
N ALA A 84 -0.28 4.83 -7.90
CA ALA A 84 0.70 4.21 -8.80
C ALA A 84 1.61 3.24 -8.04
N GLU A 85 2.15 3.65 -6.90
CA GLU A 85 2.99 2.82 -6.02
C GLU A 85 2.21 1.58 -5.54
N GLY A 86 0.95 1.74 -5.12
CA GLY A 86 0.11 0.61 -4.72
C GLY A 86 -0.18 -0.38 -5.85
N VAL A 87 -0.36 0.11 -7.09
CA VAL A 87 -0.53 -0.77 -8.27
C VAL A 87 0.77 -1.51 -8.58
N GLU A 88 1.91 -0.83 -8.55
CA GLU A 88 3.21 -1.43 -8.80
C GLU A 88 3.52 -2.54 -7.79
N GLN A 89 3.37 -2.25 -6.49
CA GLN A 89 3.55 -3.23 -5.42
C GLN A 89 2.60 -4.42 -5.58
N GLY A 90 1.33 -4.18 -5.94
CA GLY A 90 0.36 -5.25 -6.16
C GLY A 90 0.73 -6.15 -7.35
N ILE A 91 1.30 -5.59 -8.42
CA ILE A 91 1.78 -6.35 -9.57
C ILE A 91 3.02 -7.17 -9.18
N GLU A 92 3.99 -6.55 -8.50
CA GLU A 92 5.22 -7.21 -8.06
C GLU A 92 4.92 -8.42 -7.15
N GLN A 93 4.11 -8.21 -6.11
CA GLN A 93 3.67 -9.28 -5.21
C GLN A 93 2.88 -10.37 -5.95
N GLY A 94 2.03 -9.97 -6.90
CA GLY A 94 1.26 -10.91 -7.71
C GLY A 94 2.14 -11.80 -8.60
N ILE A 95 3.18 -11.23 -9.20
CA ILE A 95 4.15 -11.96 -10.01
C ILE A 95 4.97 -12.91 -9.14
N GLU A 96 5.51 -12.43 -8.01
CA GLU A 96 6.30 -13.22 -7.07
C GLU A 96 5.51 -14.44 -6.57
N GLN A 97 4.30 -14.22 -6.04
CA GLN A 97 3.41 -15.30 -5.60
C GLN A 97 3.03 -16.26 -6.73
N GLY A 98 2.85 -15.73 -7.95
CA GLY A 98 2.54 -16.53 -9.13
C GLY A 98 3.69 -17.46 -9.52
N MET A 99 4.92 -16.95 -9.50
CA MET A 99 6.13 -17.72 -9.78
C MET A 99 6.36 -18.79 -8.72
N GLU A 100 6.26 -18.44 -7.44
CA GLU A 100 6.42 -19.40 -6.34
C GLU A 100 5.41 -20.56 -6.44
N LYS A 101 4.13 -20.25 -6.63
CA LYS A 101 3.08 -21.28 -6.86
C LYS A 101 3.35 -22.12 -8.12
N GLY A 102 3.96 -21.55 -9.15
CA GLY A 102 4.37 -22.29 -10.35
C GLY A 102 5.47 -23.31 -10.04
N VAL A 103 6.46 -22.92 -9.26
CA VAL A 103 7.53 -23.81 -8.79
C VAL A 103 6.97 -24.90 -7.88
N GLU A 104 6.11 -24.57 -6.92
CA GLU A 104 5.45 -25.56 -6.05
C GLU A 104 4.66 -26.60 -6.85
N LYS A 105 3.87 -26.19 -7.85
CA LYS A 105 3.16 -27.12 -8.74
C LYS A 105 4.11 -28.06 -9.47
N THR A 106 5.28 -27.56 -9.86
CA THR A 106 6.33 -28.37 -10.51
C THR A 106 6.90 -29.39 -9.54
N VAL A 107 7.26 -28.98 -8.32
CA VAL A 107 7.72 -29.86 -7.23
C VAL A 107 6.69 -30.96 -6.96
N ILE A 108 5.40 -30.60 -6.81
CA ILE A 108 4.31 -31.56 -6.58
C ILE A 108 4.23 -32.58 -7.71
N SER A 109 4.32 -32.13 -8.97
CA SER A 109 4.29 -33.03 -10.13
C SER A 109 5.49 -34.00 -10.15
N MET A 110 6.68 -33.52 -9.79
CA MET A 110 7.90 -34.35 -9.73
C MET A 110 7.85 -35.35 -8.57
N LEU A 111 7.40 -34.92 -7.38
CA LEU A 111 7.19 -35.79 -6.23
C LEU A 111 6.20 -36.92 -6.56
N LYS A 112 5.08 -36.61 -7.22
CA LYS A 112 4.08 -37.61 -7.66
C LYS A 112 4.65 -38.60 -8.68
N LYS A 113 5.69 -38.22 -9.42
CA LYS A 113 6.43 -39.07 -10.36
C LYS A 113 7.62 -39.80 -9.69
N ASN A 114 7.76 -39.71 -8.37
CA ASN A 114 8.84 -40.30 -7.58
C ASN A 114 10.25 -39.85 -8.00
N TYR A 115 10.40 -38.59 -8.44
CA TYR A 115 11.73 -38.02 -8.64
C TYR A 115 12.48 -37.95 -7.31
N PRO A 116 13.80 -38.22 -7.28
CA PRO A 116 14.62 -38.04 -6.09
C PRO A 116 14.58 -36.59 -5.60
N ILE A 117 14.50 -36.39 -4.28
CA ILE A 117 14.47 -35.04 -3.69
C ILE A 117 15.69 -34.22 -4.13
N SER A 118 16.88 -34.84 -4.19
CA SER A 118 18.10 -34.18 -4.67
C SER A 118 17.96 -33.60 -6.09
N GLU A 119 17.32 -34.32 -7.00
CA GLU A 119 17.10 -33.86 -8.39
C GLU A 119 16.04 -32.75 -8.45
N ILE A 120 15.03 -32.81 -7.59
CA ILE A 120 14.03 -31.74 -7.46
C ILE A 120 14.70 -30.46 -6.92
N CYS A 121 15.57 -30.56 -5.92
CA CYS A 121 16.35 -29.43 -5.41
C CYS A 121 17.14 -28.76 -6.53
N GLU A 122 17.86 -29.55 -7.33
CA GLU A 122 18.67 -29.05 -8.44
C GLU A 122 17.83 -28.34 -9.52
N ILE A 123 16.67 -28.89 -9.88
CA ILE A 123 15.82 -28.34 -10.95
C ILE A 123 15.05 -27.09 -10.50
N THR A 124 14.59 -27.08 -9.25
CA THR A 124 13.68 -26.04 -8.75
C THR A 124 14.37 -24.97 -7.93
N GLU A 125 15.67 -25.13 -7.69
CA GLU A 125 16.51 -24.29 -6.81
C GLU A 125 15.96 -24.16 -5.38
N LYS A 126 15.04 -25.07 -4.98
CA LYS A 126 14.52 -25.16 -3.62
C LYS A 126 15.40 -26.03 -2.75
N THR A 127 15.43 -25.69 -1.47
CA THR A 127 16.04 -26.52 -0.45
C THR A 127 15.24 -27.79 -0.21
N GLU A 128 15.91 -28.82 0.32
CA GLU A 128 15.25 -30.04 0.74
C GLU A 128 14.17 -29.77 1.80
N GLU A 129 14.39 -28.81 2.71
CA GLU A 129 13.39 -28.42 3.71
C GLU A 129 12.11 -27.87 3.06
N GLU A 130 12.23 -26.99 2.07
CA GLU A 130 11.06 -26.47 1.34
C GLU A 130 10.31 -27.56 0.59
N ILE A 131 11.03 -28.48 -0.06
CA ILE A 131 10.41 -29.62 -0.77
C ILE A 131 9.69 -30.55 0.21
N LEU A 132 10.28 -30.80 1.38
CA LEU A 132 9.65 -31.61 2.43
C LEU A 132 8.36 -30.95 2.95
N LYS A 133 8.37 -29.63 3.18
CA LYS A 133 7.15 -28.88 3.54
C LYS A 133 6.06 -29.02 2.48
N ILE A 134 6.41 -28.90 1.19
CA ILE A 134 5.45 -29.10 0.10
C ILE A 134 4.92 -30.54 0.11
N LYS A 135 5.80 -31.53 0.35
CA LYS A 135 5.43 -32.95 0.40
C LYS A 135 4.45 -33.27 1.54
N GLU A 136 4.56 -32.60 2.68
CA GLU A 136 3.62 -32.75 3.81
C GLU A 136 2.20 -32.27 3.50
N THR A 137 2.02 -31.45 2.45
CA THR A 137 0.71 -30.94 2.02
C THR A 137 0.01 -31.81 0.96
N LEU A 138 0.65 -32.90 0.51
CA LEU A 138 0.13 -33.84 -0.50
C LEU A 138 -0.79 -34.91 0.10
#